data_AF-D0UZ70-F1
#
_entry.id   AF-D0UZ70-F1
#
_cell.length_a   1.000
_cell.length_b   1.000
_cell.length_c   1.000
_cell.angle_alpha   90.00
_cell.angle_beta   90.00
_cell.angle_gamma   90.00
#
_symmetry.space_group_name_H-M   'P 1'
#
loop_
_entity.id
_entity.type
_entity.pdbx_description
1 polymer ?
#
loop_
_entity_poly.entity_id
_entity_poly.type
_entity_poly.pdbx_seq_one_letter_code
_entity_poly.pdbx_strand_id
1 'polypeptide(L)'
;MTPDKLPPFVTFTTGAALLTELGLVESITPDGLRYIARTDPDWAFGDGPNQMPYVMAGNAKTMETGKFLAMFEDGPRRGGRGRKPAPGPS
;
A
#
# COMPACT_ATOMS: atom_id res chain seq x y z
N MET A 1 16.92 1.23 4.75
CA MET A 1 16.82 -0.16 4.25
C MET A 1 17.27 -0.18 2.80
N THR A 2 18.14 -1.10 2.38
CA THR A 2 18.44 -1.31 0.96
C THR A 2 17.29 -2.09 0.28
N PRO A 3 17.03 -1.88 -1.02
CA PRO A 3 15.92 -2.52 -1.75
C PRO A 3 15.87 -4.05 -1.63
N ASP A 4 17.03 -4.69 -1.44
CA ASP A 4 17.18 -6.16 -1.36
C ASP A 4 16.60 -6.82 -0.09
N LYS A 5 16.01 -6.05 0.83
CA LYS A 5 15.52 -6.55 2.13
C LYS A 5 14.00 -6.54 2.29
N LEU A 6 13.25 -6.06 1.31
CA LEU A 6 11.80 -6.05 1.41
C LEU A 6 11.23 -7.47 1.27
N PRO A 7 10.20 -7.83 2.06
CA PRO A 7 9.52 -9.10 1.85
C PRO A 7 8.89 -9.10 0.45
N PRO A 8 8.85 -10.24 -0.28
CA PRO A 8 8.24 -10.29 -1.61
C PRO A 8 6.72 -10.09 -1.57
N PHE A 9 6.10 -10.40 -0.44
CA PHE A 9 4.67 -10.22 -0.21
C PHE A 9 4.39 -9.61 1.16
N VAL A 10 3.32 -8.83 1.24
CA VAL A 10 2.80 -8.27 2.49
C VAL A 10 1.33 -8.61 2.68
N THR A 11 0.90 -8.77 3.92
CA THR A 11 -0.52 -8.75 4.31
C THR A 11 -0.98 -7.31 4.51
N PHE A 12 -2.27 -7.09 4.73
CA PHE A 12 -2.76 -5.77 5.19
C PHE A 12 -2.08 -5.31 6.49
N THR A 13 -1.77 -6.23 7.40
CA THR A 13 -1.14 -5.91 8.67
C THR A 13 0.32 -5.51 8.47
N THR A 14 1.10 -6.33 7.77
CA THR A 14 2.53 -6.07 7.56
C THR A 14 2.75 -4.94 6.54
N GLY A 15 1.85 -4.77 5.57
CA GLY A 15 1.88 -3.67 4.61
C GLY A 15 1.64 -2.32 5.28
N ALA A 16 0.66 -2.23 6.20
CA ALA A 16 0.43 -1.01 6.97
C ALA A 16 1.67 -0.59 7.78
N ALA A 17 2.31 -1.53 8.47
CA ALA A 17 3.56 -1.28 9.18
C ALA A 17 4.68 -0.83 8.23
N LEU A 18 4.84 -1.53 7.10
CA LEU A 18 5.88 -1.23 6.12
C LEU A 18 5.72 0.19 5.52
N LEU A 19 4.49 0.65 5.25
CA LEU A 19 4.24 2.00 4.75
C LEU A 19 4.74 3.08 5.73
N THR A 20 4.51 2.88 7.03
CA THR A 20 4.99 3.80 8.07
C THR A 20 6.51 3.69 8.26
N GLU A 21 7.08 2.48 8.25
CA GLU A 21 8.53 2.25 8.34
C GLU A 21 9.31 2.91 7.20
N LEU A 22 8.74 2.92 5.99
CA LEU A 22 9.32 3.56 4.82
C LEU A 22 9.00 5.07 4.72
N GLY A 23 8.20 5.61 5.64
CA GLY A 23 7.80 7.02 5.64
C GLY A 23 6.88 7.42 4.46
N LEU A 24 6.22 6.44 3.83
CA LEU A 24 5.28 6.68 2.73
C LEU A 24 3.94 7.25 3.23
N VAL A 25 3.62 6.98 4.50
CA VAL A 25 2.46 7.55 5.21
C VAL A 25 2.86 7.93 6.63
N GLU A 26 2.24 8.97 7.18
CA GLU A 26 2.48 9.39 8.57
C GLU A 26 1.97 8.34 9.57
N SER A 27 0.77 7.80 9.33
CA SER A 27 0.21 6.67 10.08
C SER A 27 -0.88 5.98 9.29
N ILE A 28 -1.00 4.66 9.43
CA ILE A 28 -2.11 3.88 8.88
C ILE A 28 -2.32 2.60 9.69
N THR A 29 -3.58 2.24 9.94
CA THR A 29 -3.92 0.96 10.57
C THR A 29 -4.20 -0.11 9.52
N PRO A 30 -4.10 -1.40 9.86
CA PRO A 30 -4.49 -2.48 8.95
C PRO A 30 -5.94 -2.36 8.46
N ASP A 31 -6.86 -1.90 9.32
CA ASP A 31 -8.26 -1.67 8.95
C ASP A 31 -8.45 -0.44 8.08
N GLY A 32 -7.68 0.63 8.30
CA GLY A 32 -7.61 1.78 7.40
C GLY A 32 -7.15 1.36 6.00
N LEU A 33 -6.13 0.51 5.92
CA LEU A 33 -5.65 -0.03 4.65
C LEU A 33 -6.70 -0.92 3.97
N ARG A 34 -7.40 -1.78 4.74
CA ARG A 34 -8.54 -2.57 4.22
C ARG A 34 -9.70 -1.68 3.76
N TYR A 35 -9.89 -0.53 4.40
CA TYR A 35 -10.92 0.43 3.99
C TYR A 35 -10.56 1.05 2.64
N ILE A 36 -9.32 1.55 2.48
CA ILE A 36 -8.82 2.04 1.19
C ILE A 36 -9.01 0.98 0.10
N ALA A 37 -8.59 -0.26 0.36
CA ALA A 37 -8.74 -1.36 -0.59
C ALA A 37 -10.18 -1.64 -1.05
N ARG A 38 -11.18 -1.28 -0.22
CA ARG A 38 -12.60 -1.45 -0.54
C ARG A 38 -13.20 -0.23 -1.24
N THR A 39 -12.67 0.96 -0.98
CA THR A 39 -13.28 2.23 -1.42
C THR A 39 -12.54 2.90 -2.54
N ASP A 40 -11.26 2.59 -2.73
CA ASP A 40 -10.43 3.15 -3.79
C ASP A 40 -10.69 2.37 -5.10
N PRO A 41 -11.30 3.00 -6.13
CA PRO A 41 -11.54 2.34 -7.41
C PRO A 41 -10.24 1.98 -8.15
N ASP A 42 -9.13 2.64 -7.82
CA ASP A 42 -7.82 2.41 -8.44
C ASP A 42 -6.99 1.37 -7.67
N TRP A 43 -7.56 0.73 -6.65
CA TRP A 43 -6.87 -0.28 -5.87
C TRP A 43 -6.42 -1.45 -6.74
N ALA A 44 -5.11 -1.72 -6.74
CA ALA A 44 -4.49 -2.63 -7.69
C ALA A 44 -4.74 -4.12 -7.40
N PHE A 45 -5.36 -4.48 -6.28
CA PHE A 45 -5.51 -5.88 -5.84
C PHE A 45 -6.95 -6.32 -5.62
N GLY A 46 -7.33 -7.45 -6.18
CA GLY A 46 -8.69 -7.97 -6.12
C GLY A 46 -9.03 -8.89 -7.29
N ASP A 47 -10.31 -9.18 -7.43
CA ASP A 47 -10.84 -10.14 -8.40
C ASP A 47 -11.40 -9.44 -9.67
N GLY A 48 -11.23 -8.13 -9.78
CA GLY A 48 -11.72 -7.33 -10.88
C GLY A 48 -10.87 -7.42 -12.17
N PRO A 49 -11.45 -7.04 -13.32
CA PRO A 49 -10.70 -6.91 -14.56
C PRO A 49 -9.66 -5.80 -14.36
N ASN A 50 -8.37 -6.11 -14.50
CA ASN A 50 -7.21 -5.23 -14.25
C ASN A 50 -6.71 -5.16 -12.79
N GLN A 51 -7.26 -5.98 -11.88
CA GLN A 51 -6.68 -6.14 -10.55
C GLN A 51 -5.77 -7.38 -10.51
N MET A 52 -4.72 -7.31 -9.71
CA MET A 52 -3.90 -8.47 -9.39
C MET A 52 -4.57 -9.28 -8.29
N PRO A 53 -4.80 -10.58 -8.47
CA PRO A 53 -5.43 -11.40 -7.44
C PRO A 53 -4.56 -11.43 -6.18
N TYR A 54 -5.21 -11.49 -5.02
CA TYR A 54 -4.53 -11.74 -3.77
C TYR A 54 -3.91 -13.15 -3.79
N VAL A 55 -2.67 -13.25 -3.34
CA VAL A 55 -2.08 -14.56 -3.04
C VAL A 55 -2.50 -14.94 -1.62
N MET A 56 -2.87 -16.20 -1.40
CA MET A 56 -3.27 -16.67 -0.09
C MET A 56 -2.07 -17.30 0.63
N ALA A 57 -1.72 -16.76 1.79
CA ALA A 57 -0.77 -17.37 2.72
C ALA A 57 -1.54 -17.88 3.94
N GLY A 58 -1.93 -19.16 3.91
CA GLY A 58 -2.93 -19.69 4.82
C GLY A 58 -4.27 -18.95 4.66
N ASN A 59 -4.77 -18.36 5.74
CA ASN A 59 -6.03 -17.59 5.73
C ASN A 59 -5.83 -16.08 5.42
N ALA A 60 -4.58 -15.63 5.24
CA ALA A 60 -4.27 -14.23 5.00
C ALA A 60 -4.16 -13.92 3.50
N LYS A 61 -4.83 -12.84 3.08
CA LYS A 61 -4.61 -12.23 1.77
C LYS A 61 -3.28 -11.49 1.76
N THR A 62 -2.45 -11.78 0.78
CA THR A 62 -1.17 -11.11 0.55
C THR A 62 -1.14 -10.38 -0.80
N MET A 63 -0.30 -9.37 -0.85
CA MET A 63 -0.08 -8.46 -1.95
C MET A 63 1.41 -8.46 -2.29
N GLU A 64 1.75 -8.49 -3.57
CA GLU A 64 3.14 -8.33 -4.01
C GLU A 64 3.65 -6.95 -3.58
N THR A 65 4.79 -6.93 -2.90
CA THR A 65 5.25 -5.76 -2.17
C THR A 65 5.60 -4.60 -3.07
N GLY A 66 6.27 -4.82 -4.20
CA GLY A 66 6.64 -3.76 -5.13
C GLY A 66 5.42 -3.03 -5.69
N LYS A 67 4.43 -3.78 -6.17
CA LYS A 67 3.16 -3.26 -6.67
C LYS A 67 2.37 -2.55 -5.57
N PHE A 68 2.39 -3.08 -4.36
CA PHE A 68 1.75 -2.47 -3.20
C PHE A 68 2.37 -1.11 -2.89
N LEU A 69 3.71 -1.04 -2.77
CA LEU A 69 4.42 0.22 -2.46
C LEU A 69 4.26 1.26 -3.58
N ALA A 70 4.27 0.83 -4.85
CA ALA A 70 4.07 1.73 -5.99
C ALA A 70 2.74 2.50 -5.94
N MET A 71 1.71 2.00 -5.24
CA MET A 71 0.46 2.75 -5.04
C MET A 71 0.61 3.94 -4.10
N PHE A 72 1.64 3.96 -3.24
CA PHE A 72 1.87 4.99 -2.23
C PHE A 72 3.07 5.89 -2.57
N GLU A 73 4.02 5.41 -3.38
CA GLU A 73 5.16 6.20 -3.85
C GLU A 73 4.77 7.37 -4.77
N ASP A 74 3.77 7.18 -5.63
CA ASP A 74 3.27 8.22 -6.55
C ASP A 74 2.37 9.28 -5.86
N GLY A 75 2.11 9.14 -4.55
CA GLY A 75 1.01 9.81 -3.84
C GLY A 75 -0.37 9.33 -4.32
N PRO A 76 -1.47 9.74 -3.66
CA PRO A 76 -2.80 9.30 -4.07
C PRO A 76 -3.05 9.69 -5.53
N ARG A 77 -3.26 8.68 -6.38
CA ARG A 77 -3.72 8.88 -7.75
C ARG A 77 -5.07 9.61 -7.69
N ARG A 78 -5.22 10.58 -8.59
CA ARG A 78 -6.22 11.66 -8.56
C ARG A 78 -7.65 11.14 -8.30
N GLY A 79 -8.08 11.11 -7.04
CA GLY A 79 -9.45 10.72 -6.69
C GLY A 79 -9.85 10.89 -5.22
N GLY A 80 -8.90 10.97 -4.28
CA GLY A 80 -9.21 11.14 -2.86
C GLY A 80 -8.18 12.04 -2.17
N ARG A 81 -8.65 12.95 -1.31
CA ARG A 81 -7.85 13.97 -0.62
C ARG A 81 -6.61 13.37 0.06
N GLY A 82 -5.42 13.79 -0.37
CA GLY A 82 -4.16 13.49 0.31
C GLY A 82 -2.89 14.08 -0.35
N ARG A 83 -2.79 15.40 -0.46
CA ARG A 83 -1.53 16.15 -0.71
C ARG A 83 -1.61 17.39 0.20
N LYS A 84 -0.65 17.86 1.02
CA LYS A 84 0.81 17.70 1.25
C LYS A 84 1.17 18.31 2.66
N PRO A 85 2.42 18.25 3.20
CA PRO A 85 3.52 19.12 2.75
C PRO A 85 4.81 18.38 2.38
N ALA A 86 5.51 18.91 1.38
CA ALA A 86 6.93 18.68 1.21
C ALA A 86 7.68 19.52 2.25
N PRO A 87 8.76 19.03 2.86
CA PRO A 87 9.69 19.92 3.53
C PRO A 87 10.58 20.57 2.46
N GLY A 88 10.47 21.88 2.30
CA GLY A 88 11.65 22.70 1.98
C GLY A 88 12.14 23.35 3.28
N PRO A 89 13.29 24.05 3.31
CA PRO A 89 14.38 24.13 2.34
C PRO A 89 15.71 23.57 2.93
N SER A 90 16.80 23.65 2.16
CA SER A 90 18.15 23.85 2.71
C SER A 90 18.73 25.13 2.09
#